data_AF-A0A060UUP6-F1
#
_entry.id   AF-A0A060UUP6-F1
#
_cell.length_a   1.000
_cell.length_b   1.000
_cell.length_c   1.000
_cell.angle_alpha   90.00
_cell.angle_beta   90.00
_cell.angle_gamma   90.00
#
_symmetry.space_group_name_H-M   'P 1'
#
loop_
_entity.id
_entity.type
_entity.pdbx_description
1 polymer ?
#
loop_
_entity_poly.entity_id
_entity_poly.type
_entity_poly.pdbx_seq_one_letter_code
_entity_poly.pdbx_strand_id
1 'polypeptide(L)' 'MSTYNVKYKYNKPGSVNGTTSRFAVNADSEIVALELAKGQAQNKHPGYEVVILELKKR' A
#
# COMPACT_ATOMS: atom_id res chain seq x y z
N MET A 1 -18.90 -0.85 4.12
CA MET A 1 -17.62 -1.18 3.44
C MET A 1 -17.53 -0.52 2.07
N SER A 2 -16.49 0.29 1.88
CA SER A 2 -16.12 0.88 0.59
C SER A 2 -14.84 0.23 0.06
N THR A 3 -14.69 0.16 -1.26
CA THR A 3 -13.43 -0.28 -1.87
C THR A 3 -12.51 0.92 -2.09
N TYR A 4 -11.25 0.82 -1.70
CA TYR A 4 -10.23 1.83 -1.89
C TYR A 4 -9.13 1.29 -2.80
N ASN A 5 -8.80 2.03 -3.85
CA ASN A 5 -7.61 1.81 -4.66
C ASN A 5 -6.42 2.43 -3.95
N VAL A 6 -5.42 1.60 -3.68
CA VAL A 6 -4.17 1.98 -3.02
C VAL A 6 -3.06 1.90 -4.05
N LYS A 7 -2.31 2.98 -4.20
CA LYS A 7 -1.03 3.01 -4.93
C LYS A 7 0.08 3.14 -3.91
N TYR A 8 1.04 2.23 -3.97
CA TYR A 8 2.19 2.22 -3.07
C TYR A 8 3.47 2.02 -3.85
N LYS A 9 4.57 2.50 -3.28
CA LYS A 9 5.92 2.25 -3.76
C LYS A 9 6.64 1.40 -2.74
N TYR A 10 7.36 0.38 -3.20
CA TYR A 10 8.22 -0.42 -2.35
C TYR A 10 9.66 -0.35 -2.87
N ASN A 11 10.60 -0.18 -1.95
CA ASN A 11 12.03 -0.12 -2.21
C ASN A 11 12.69 -1.35 -1.61
N LYS A 12 13.41 -2.10 -2.44
CA LYS A 12 14.24 -3.21 -1.96
C LYS A 12 15.44 -2.63 -1.20
N PRO A 13 15.80 -3.15 -0.02
CA PRO A 13 17.02 -2.75 0.65
C PRO A 13 18.22 -3.01 -0.27
N GLY A 14 19.01 -1.96 -0.52
CA GLY A 14 20.14 -1.98 -1.47
C GLY A 14 19.79 -1.68 -2.93
N SER A 15 18.53 -1.37 -3.25
CA SER A 15 18.11 -0.97 -4.60
C SER A 15 17.75 0.52 -4.63
N VAL A 16 18.40 1.27 -5.52
CA VAL A 16 18.18 2.73 -5.68
C VAL A 16 16.81 3.02 -6.30
N ASN A 17 16.29 2.08 -7.10
CA ASN A 17 14.98 2.22 -7.74
C ASN A 17 13.91 1.47 -6.96
N GLY A 18 12.87 2.21 -6.55
CA GLY A 18 11.66 1.67 -5.98
C GLY A 18 10.62 1.35 -7.04
N THR A 19 9.92 0.24 -6.85
CA THR A 19 8.84 -0.21 -7.74
C THR A 19 7.51 0.30 -7.22
N THR A 20 6.66 0.80 -8.11
CA THR A 20 5.28 1.16 -7.76
C THR A 20 4.34 0.02 -8.09
N SER A 21 3.38 -0.22 -7.21
CA SER A 21 2.34 -1.22 -7.38
C SER A 21 1.00 -0.69 -6.87
N ARG A 22 -0.07 -1.36 -7.27
CA ARG A 22 -1.45 -0.96 -6.95
C ARG A 22 -2.28 -2.18 -6.55
N PHE A 23 -3.20 -1.97 -5.62
CA PHE A 23 -4.15 -2.99 -5.19
C PHE A 23 -5.39 -2.33 -4.61
N ALA A 24 -6.47 -3.10 -4.53
CA ALA A 24 -7.71 -2.66 -3.89
C ALA A 24 -7.80 -3.24 -2.48
N VAL A 25 -8.24 -2.43 -1.52
CA VAL A 25 -8.59 -2.86 -0.16
C VAL A 25 -10.06 -2.54 0.10
N ASN A 26 -10.75 -3.40 0.83
CA ASN A 26 -12.10 -3.14 1.31
C ASN A 26 -12.01 -2.70 2.76
N ALA A 27 -12.57 -1.53 3.07
CA ALA A 27 -12.53 -0.95 4.41
C ALA A 27 -13.77 -0.09 4.68
N ASP A 28 -14.13 0.09 5.94
CA ASP A 28 -15.26 0.94 6.33
C ASP A 28 -14.89 2.43 6.41
N SER A 29 -13.61 2.77 6.47
CA SER A 29 -13.13 4.15 6.52
C SER A 29 -11.75 4.28 5.89
N GLU A 30 -11.35 5.50 5.51
CA GLU A 30 -10.04 5.78 4.94
C GLU A 30 -8.88 5.42 5.87
N ILE A 31 -9.07 5.62 7.18
CA ILE A 31 -8.07 5.26 8.20
C ILE A 31 -7.82 3.74 8.19
N VAL A 32 -8.90 2.95 8.24
CA VAL A 32 -8.84 1.49 8.18
C VAL A 32 -8.25 1.03 6.85
N ALA A 33 -8.61 1.69 5.74
CA ALA A 33 -8.04 1.39 4.43
C ALA A 33 -6.53 1.60 4.41
N LEU A 34 -6.03 2.67 5.05
CA LEU A 34 -4.62 3.00 5.11
C LEU A 34 -3.82 2.01 5.99
N GLU A 35 -4.37 1.61 7.13
CA GLU A 35 -3.75 0.58 7.98
C GLU A 35 -3.68 -0.78 7.28
N LEU A 36 -4.79 -1.21 6.68
CA LEU A 36 -4.83 -2.44 5.88
C LEU A 36 -3.87 -2.37 4.70
N ALA A 37 -3.79 -1.21 4.05
CA ALA A 37 -2.89 -0.98 2.93
C ALA A 37 -1.41 -1.14 3.35
N LYS A 38 -1.01 -0.48 4.44
CA LYS A 38 0.35 -0.59 4.98
C LYS A 38 0.66 -2.03 5.38
N GLY A 39 -0.24 -2.67 6.12
CA GLY A 39 -0.07 -4.05 6.56
C GLY A 39 0.06 -5.03 5.39
N GLN A 40 -0.81 -4.96 4.39
CA GLN A 40 -0.71 -5.82 3.20
C GLN A 40 0.55 -5.57 2.38
N ALA A 41 0.90 -4.31 2.16
CA ALA A 41 2.06 -3.97 1.35
C ALA A 41 3.38 -4.37 2.05
N GLN A 42 3.48 -4.21 3.38
CA GLN A 42 4.60 -4.72 4.17
C GLN A 42 4.63 -6.26 4.21
N ASN A 43 3.48 -6.93 4.33
CA ASN A 43 3.41 -8.39 4.33
C ASN A 43 3.81 -8.99 2.96
N LYS A 44 3.42 -8.35 1.85
CA LYS A 44 3.88 -8.74 0.51
C LYS A 44 5.38 -8.54 0.29
N HIS A 45 5.98 -7.54 0.94
CA HIS A 45 7.37 -7.16 0.78
C HIS A 45 8.07 -7.04 2.14
N PRO A 46 8.28 -8.15 2.86
CA PRO A 46 8.90 -8.13 4.18
C PRO A 46 10.34 -7.64 4.08
N GLY A 47 10.69 -6.63 4.86
CA GLY A 47 12.03 -6.00 4.84
C GLY A 47 12.25 -4.97 3.73
N TYR A 48 11.22 -4.61 2.97
CA TYR A 48 11.26 -3.54 1.98
C TYR A 48 10.68 -2.26 2.59
N GLU A 49 11.21 -1.11 2.19
CA GLU A 49 10.63 0.17 2.58
C GLU A 49 9.38 0.44 1.73
N VAL A 50 8.22 0.49 2.37
CA VAL A 50 6.92 0.64 1.72
C VAL A 50 6.34 2.02 2.02
N VAL A 51 6.01 2.78 0.97
CA VAL A 51 5.41 4.11 1.05
C VAL A 51 4.09 4.12 0.30
N ILE A 52 3.00 4.43 1.00
CA ILE A 52 1.69 4.64 0.36
C ILE A 52 1.72 6.01 -0.32
N LEU A 53 1.46 6.05 -1.62
CA LEU A 53 1.48 7.28 -2.43
C LEU A 53 0.09 7.87 -2.61
N GLU A 54 -0.92 7.01 -2.78
CA GLU A 54 -2.29 7.44 -3.05
C GLU A 54 -3.28 6.42 -2.48
N LEU A 55 -4.36 6.91 -1.89
CA LEU A 55 -5.50 6.13 -1.45
C LEU A 55 -6.75 6.82 -2.00
N LYS A 56 -7.47 6.14 -2.90
CA LYS A 56 -8.64 6.70 -3.58
C LYS A 56 -9.82 5.76 -3.45
N LYS A 57 -10.94 6.25 -2.90
CA LYS A 57 -12.19 5.49 -2.87
C LYS A 57 -12.66 5.20 -4.30
N ARG A 58 -13.02 3.95 -4.56
CA ARG A 58 -13.53 3.48 -5.85
C ARG A 58 -15.03 3.69 -5.95
#